data_AF-A0A924ZX63-F1
#
_entry.id   AF-A0A924ZX63-F1
#
_cell.length_a   1.000
_cell.length_b   1.000
_cell.length_c   1.000
_cell.angle_alpha   90.00
_cell.angle_beta   90.00
_cell.angle_gamma   90.00
#
_symmetry.space_group_name_H-M   'P 1'
#
loop_
_entity.id
_entity.type
_entity.pdbx_description
1 polymer ?
#
loop_
_entity_poly.entity_id
_entity_poly.type
_entity_poly.pdbx_seq_one_letter_code
_entity_poly.pdbx_strand_id
1 'polypeptide(L)' 'MDILVVTSKVKKYIKEKSEMNTSAETIDVLSKAVEKLCLKGIESAKADGRKTVMARDIIIDHI' A
#
# COMPACT_ATOMS: atom_id res chain seq x y z
N MET A 1 14.20 -2.27 4.68
CA MET A 1 12.91 -1.80 4.13
C MET A 1 11.84 -2.65 4.77
N ASP A 2 10.81 -2.02 5.31
CA ASP A 2 9.80 -2.74 6.07
C ASP A 2 8.69 -3.22 5.12
N ILE A 3 8.29 -4.47 5.30
CA ILE A 3 7.18 -5.05 4.55
C ILE A 3 5.87 -4.58 5.20
N LEU A 4 5.11 -3.75 4.49
CA LEU A 4 3.84 -3.18 4.97
C LEU A 4 2.61 -3.99 4.53
N VAL A 5 2.81 -5.05 3.75
CA VAL A 5 1.75 -5.93 3.24
C VAL A 5 1.93 -7.35 3.75
N VAL A 6 0.82 -8.07 3.93
CA VAL A 6 0.91 -9.49 4.29
C VAL A 6 1.27 -10.30 3.04
N THR A 7 2.54 -10.69 2.92
CA THR A 7 3.11 -11.40 1.76
C THR A 7 2.24 -12.57 1.30
N SER A 8 1.80 -13.42 2.22
CA SER A 8 0.98 -14.60 1.88
C SER A 8 -0.37 -14.23 1.26
N LYS A 9 -0.99 -13.14 1.71
CA LYS A 9 -2.27 -12.67 1.14
C LYS A 9 -2.11 -12.13 -0.27
N VAL A 10 -1.04 -11.36 -0.52
CA VAL A 10 -0.74 -10.83 -1.86
C VAL A 10 -0.46 -11.96 -2.84
N LYS A 11 0.42 -12.90 -2.47
CA LYS A 11 0.74 -14.06 -3.33
C LYS A 11 -0.49 -14.91 -3.63
N LYS A 12 -1.30 -15.18 -2.60
CA LYS A 12 -2.57 -15.91 -2.75
C LYS A 12 -3.52 -15.17 -3.70
N TYR A 13 -3.70 -13.86 -3.54
CA TYR A 13 -4.56 -13.04 -4.38
C TYR A 13 -4.15 -13.09 -5.86
N ILE A 14 -2.86 -12.91 -6.16
CA ILE A 14 -2.34 -12.98 -7.54
C ILE A 14 -2.54 -14.39 -8.11
N LYS A 15 -2.21 -15.43 -7.35
CA LYS A 15 -2.37 -16.82 -7.79
C LYS A 15 -3.82 -17.18 -8.10
N GLU A 16 -4.76 -16.81 -7.25
CA GLU A 16 -6.19 -17.09 -7.43
C GLU A 16 -6.81 -16.31 -8.60
N LYS A 17 -6.22 -15.17 -9.00
CA LYS A 17 -6.73 -14.34 -10.09
C LYS A 17 -6.12 -14.64 -11.45
N SER A 18 -4.88 -15.14 -11.50
CA SER A 18 -4.17 -15.32 -12.77
C SER A 18 -3.31 -16.59 -12.88
N GLU A 19 -3.34 -17.48 -11.89
CA GLU A 19 -2.45 -18.64 -11.76
C GLU A 19 -0.94 -18.31 -11.73
N MET A 20 -0.57 -17.02 -11.66
CA MET A 20 0.81 -16.58 -11.64
C MET A 20 1.48 -16.77 -10.28
N ASN A 21 2.79 -16.99 -10.31
CA ASN A 21 3.63 -16.88 -9.11
C ASN A 21 4.09 -15.43 -8.93
N THR A 22 4.46 -15.05 -7.71
CA THR A 22 4.89 -13.68 -7.38
C THR A 22 6.32 -13.70 -6.84
N SER A 23 7.19 -12.85 -7.40
CA SER A 23 8.58 -12.74 -6.95
C SER A 23 8.67 -12.03 -5.59
N ALA A 24 9.85 -12.12 -4.95
CA ALA A 24 10.07 -11.43 -3.67
C ALA A 24 10.10 -9.91 -3.86
N GLU A 25 10.73 -9.43 -4.95
CA GLU A 25 10.88 -8.01 -5.28
C GLU A 25 9.54 -7.32 -5.56
N THR A 26 8.53 -8.07 -6.03
CA THR A 26 7.16 -7.53 -6.16
C THR A 26 6.61 -7.09 -4.80
N ILE A 27 6.89 -7.82 -3.73
CA ILE A 27 6.41 -7.48 -2.37
C ILE A 27 7.08 -6.20 -1.86
N ASP A 28 8.34 -6.02 -2.20
CA ASP A 28 9.09 -4.80 -1.90
C ASP A 28 8.45 -3.59 -2.59
N VAL A 29 8.18 -3.70 -3.89
CA VAL A 29 7.53 -2.61 -4.65
C VAL A 29 6.15 -2.27 -4.11
N LEU A 30 5.34 -3.27 -3.76
CA LEU A 30 4.03 -3.05 -3.15
C LEU A 30 4.13 -2.38 -1.78
N SER A 31 5.11 -2.77 -0.96
CA SER A 31 5.34 -2.14 0.34
C SER A 31 5.75 -0.67 0.18
N LYS A 32 6.60 -0.34 -0.80
CA LYS A 32 6.93 1.06 -1.16
C LYS A 32 5.71 1.86 -1.62
N ALA A 33 4.79 1.23 -2.37
CA ALA A 33 3.58 1.90 -2.81
C ALA A 33 2.66 2.23 -1.62
N VAL A 34 2.46 1.28 -0.71
CA VAL A 34 1.70 1.50 0.54
C VAL A 34 2.35 2.57 1.40
N GLU A 35 3.67 2.54 1.56
CA GLU A 35 4.42 3.55 2.32
C GLU A 35 4.18 4.95 1.75
N LYS A 36 4.30 5.13 0.43
CA LYS A 36 4.05 6.42 -0.23
C LYS A 36 2.61 6.90 -0.04
N LEU A 37 1.63 5.99 -0.11
CA LEU A 37 0.23 6.32 0.15
C LEU A 37 0.03 6.78 1.60
N CYS A 38 0.62 6.08 2.57
CA CYS A 38 0.56 6.45 3.98
C CYS A 38 1.22 7.81 4.24
N LEU A 39 2.39 8.08 3.66
CA LEU A 39 3.09 9.35 3.82
C LEU A 39 2.25 10.52 3.29
N LYS A 40 1.70 10.40 2.08
CA LYS A 40 0.78 11.40 1.53
C LYS A 40 -0.45 11.61 2.42
N GLY A 41 -1.03 10.53 2.94
CA GLY A 41 -2.17 10.62 3.83
C GLY A 41 -1.86 11.32 5.15
N ILE A 42 -0.66 11.07 5.71
CA ILE A 42 -0.16 11.78 6.89
C ILE A 42 0.01 13.27 6.61
N GLU A 43 0.57 13.64 5.45
CA GLU A 43 0.75 15.04 5.05
C GLU A 43 -0.60 15.75 4.91
N SER A 44 -1.56 15.14 4.22
CA SER A 44 -2.94 15.65 4.09
C SER A 44 -3.61 15.85 5.46
N ALA A 45 -3.55 14.85 6.33
CA ALA A 45 -4.13 14.94 7.67
C ALA A 45 -3.48 16.04 8.52
N LYS A 46 -2.16 16.20 8.41
CA LYS A 46 -1.41 17.28 9.10
C LYS A 46 -1.79 18.66 8.57
N ALA A 47 -1.93 18.83 7.25
CA ALA A 47 -2.32 20.08 6.64
C ALA A 47 -3.71 20.54 7.11
N ASP A 48 -4.61 19.60 7.38
CA ASP A 48 -5.94 19.83 7.96
C ASP A 48 -5.94 19.99 9.51
N GLY A 49 -4.77 19.97 10.16
CA GLY A 49 -4.66 20.07 11.62
C GLY A 49 -5.14 18.84 12.40
N ARG A 50 -5.30 17.68 11.73
CA ARG A 50 -5.78 16.43 12.33
C ARG A 50 -4.64 15.56 12.82
N LYS A 51 -4.92 14.73 13.83
CA LYS A 51 -4.02 13.66 14.33
C LYS A 51 -4.38 12.26 13.83
N THR A 52 -5.45 12.16 13.03
CA THR A 52 -5.97 10.90 12.50
C THR A 52 -5.99 10.98 10.97
N VAL A 53 -5.29 10.05 10.32
CA VAL A 53 -5.42 9.82 8.87
C VAL A 53 -6.76 9.15 8.61
N MET A 54 -7.54 9.71 7.69
CA MET A 54 -8.87 9.25 7.32
C MET A 54 -8.85 8.67 5.90
N ALA A 55 -9.89 7.92 5.52
CA ALA A 55 -9.95 7.30 4.19
C ALA A 55 -9.77 8.31 3.04
N ARG A 56 -10.30 9.53 3.20
CA ARG A 56 -10.15 10.63 2.21
C ARG A 56 -8.71 11.11 2.00
N ASP A 57 -7.80 10.81 2.93
CA ASP A 57 -6.39 11.19 2.83
C ASP A 57 -5.60 10.19 1.98
N ILE A 58 -6.16 9.01 1.70
CA ILE A 58 -5.52 7.96 0.91
C ILE A 58 -6.11 8.00 -0.50
N ILE A 59 -5.40 8.69 -1.40
CA ILE A 59 -5.79 8.81 -2.81
C ILE A 59 -5.16 7.66 -3.60
N ILE A 60 -6.00 6.76 -4.10
CA ILE A 60 -5.60 5.63 -4.95
C ILE A 60 -5.99 5.82 -6.42
N ASP A 61 -6.59 6.96 -6.76
CA ASP A 61 -6.94 7.29 -8.13
C ASP A 61 -5.67 7.43 -8.97
N HIS A 62 -5.68 6.92 -10.19
CA HIS A 62 -4.55 6.92 -11.14
C HIS A 62 -3.36 6.01 -10.79
N ILE A 63 -3.57 4.95 -9.99
CA ILE A 63 -2.64 3.81 -9.88
C ILE A 63 -2.72 2.93 -11.13
#